data_AF-A0A4Y3W7Y9-F1
#
_entry.id   AF-A0A4Y3W7Y9-F1
#
_cell.length_a   1.000
_cell.length_b   1.000
_cell.length_c   1.000
_cell.angle_alpha   90.00
_cell.angle_beta   90.00
_cell.angle_gamma   90.00
#
_symmetry.space_group_name_H-M   'P 1'
#
loop_
_entity.id
_entity.type
_entity.pdbx_description
1 polymer ?
#
loop_
_entity_poly.entity_id
_entity_poly.type
_entity_poly.pdbx_seq_one_letter_code
_entity_poly.pdbx_strand_id
1 'polypeptide(L)'
;MQGDVLQGGAGNDQFTLLSGDGSANSTLYGGGGDDTFRIEARSGSDTIFGGSGNDTAEFAGRSFFDVAKIDVDASTSTYTLHFSDQQTVAVNGVEELHFSDQIVTLPKLS
;
A
#
# COMPACT_ATOMS: atom_id res chain seq x y z
N MET A 1 5.75 13.27 -14.96
CA MET A 1 6.08 11.86 -14.67
C MET A 1 4.77 11.11 -14.66
N GLN A 2 4.69 9.98 -15.36
CA GLN A 2 3.52 9.14 -15.43
C GLN A 2 3.70 8.07 -14.35
N GLY A 3 2.71 7.86 -13.50
CA GLY A 3 2.70 6.71 -12.61
C GLY A 3 2.25 5.46 -13.34
N ASP A 4 2.61 4.31 -12.81
CA ASP A 4 2.35 3.03 -13.45
C ASP A 4 1.01 2.44 -12.99
N VAL A 5 0.43 1.57 -13.83
CA VAL A 5 -0.66 0.69 -13.46
C VAL A 5 -0.13 -0.74 -13.53
N LEU A 6 -0.05 -1.41 -12.38
CA LEU A 6 0.44 -2.77 -12.24
C LEU A 6 -0.71 -3.71 -11.86
N GLN A 7 -0.79 -4.89 -12.49
CA GLN A 7 -1.82 -5.89 -12.23
C GLN A 7 -1.20 -7.29 -12.13
N GLY A 8 -1.53 -8.02 -11.05
CA GLY A 8 -1.02 -9.37 -10.76
C GLY A 8 -1.89 -10.46 -11.35
N GLY A 9 -3.18 -10.42 -11.02
CA GLY A 9 -4.19 -11.31 -11.59
C GLY A 9 -4.59 -12.39 -10.59
N ALA A 10 -4.28 -13.65 -10.87
CA ALA A 10 -4.59 -14.75 -9.97
C ALA A 10 -3.29 -15.45 -9.53
N GLY A 11 -3.24 -15.88 -8.27
CA GLY A 11 -2.03 -16.38 -7.63
C GLY A 11 -1.49 -15.34 -6.63
N ASN A 12 -0.43 -15.73 -5.91
CA ASN A 12 0.22 -14.86 -4.94
C ASN A 12 1.29 -14.03 -5.65
N ASP A 13 1.02 -12.75 -5.85
CA ASP A 13 1.85 -11.82 -6.60
C ASP A 13 2.72 -10.94 -5.69
N GLN A 14 3.85 -10.49 -6.24
CA GLN A 14 4.79 -9.62 -5.54
C GLN A 14 5.10 -8.38 -6.37
N PHE A 15 4.84 -7.21 -5.80
CA PHE A 15 5.13 -5.92 -6.41
C PHE A 15 6.21 -5.20 -5.64
N THR A 16 7.06 -4.44 -6.34
CA THR A 16 8.03 -3.55 -5.70
C THR A 16 7.99 -2.18 -6.37
N LEU A 17 7.56 -1.18 -5.60
CA LEU A 17 7.62 0.23 -5.98
C LEU A 17 8.97 0.80 -5.56
N LEU A 18 9.83 1.04 -6.55
CA LEU A 18 11.15 1.63 -6.35
C LEU A 18 11.07 3.16 -6.44
N SER A 19 11.93 3.85 -5.69
CA SER A 19 12.06 5.33 -5.65
C SER A 19 12.47 6.00 -6.97
N GLY A 20 12.52 5.27 -8.08
CA GLY A 20 13.01 5.73 -9.38
C GLY A 20 12.02 6.58 -10.19
N ASP A 21 10.76 6.66 -9.79
CA ASP A 21 9.67 7.32 -10.52
C ASP A 21 9.36 8.76 -10.05
N GLY A 22 10.07 9.25 -9.03
CA GLY A 22 9.83 10.58 -8.48
C GLY A 22 8.45 10.69 -7.82
N SER A 23 7.84 11.88 -7.84
CA SER A 23 6.49 12.11 -7.29
C SER A 23 5.36 11.50 -8.14
N ALA A 24 5.62 10.38 -8.82
CA ALA A 24 4.62 9.69 -9.61
C ALA A 24 3.65 8.92 -8.70
N ASN A 25 2.43 8.75 -9.17
CA ASN A 25 1.34 8.13 -8.43
C ASN A 25 0.99 6.81 -9.10
N SER A 26 1.37 5.69 -8.50
CA SER A 26 1.15 4.37 -9.09
C SER A 26 -0.12 3.71 -8.54
N THR A 27 -0.76 2.87 -9.36
CA THR A 27 -1.91 2.06 -8.95
C THR A 27 -1.58 0.58 -9.12
N LEU A 28 -1.76 -0.20 -8.06
CA LEU A 28 -1.40 -1.60 -8.01
C LEU A 28 -2.64 -2.42 -7.69
N TYR A 29 -2.83 -3.50 -8.45
CA TYR A 29 -3.91 -4.46 -8.27
C TYR A 29 -3.30 -5.85 -8.09
N GLY A 30 -3.47 -6.44 -6.91
CA GLY A 30 -3.06 -7.82 -6.63
C GLY A 30 -3.95 -8.79 -7.36
N GLY A 31 -5.24 -8.77 -7.04
CA GLY A 31 -6.26 -9.56 -7.71
C GLY A 31 -6.74 -10.66 -6.79
N GLY A 32 -6.41 -11.92 -7.07
CA GLY A 32 -6.78 -13.02 -6.20
C GLY A 32 -5.60 -13.88 -5.80
N GLY A 33 -5.40 -14.09 -4.51
CA GLY A 33 -4.23 -14.74 -3.92
C GLY A 33 -3.77 -13.95 -2.71
N ASP A 34 -2.76 -14.45 -2.01
CA ASP A 34 -2.14 -13.69 -0.91
C ASP A 34 -1.00 -12.83 -1.50
N ASP A 35 -1.26 -11.55 -1.73
CA ASP A 35 -0.37 -10.65 -2.46
C ASP A 35 0.53 -9.83 -1.53
N THR A 36 1.72 -9.46 -2.01
CA THR A 36 2.67 -8.61 -1.27
C THR A 36 3.08 -7.39 -2.09
N PHE A 37 2.85 -6.20 -1.52
CA PHE A 37 3.20 -4.92 -2.12
C PHE A 37 4.33 -4.29 -1.32
N ARG A 38 5.54 -4.25 -1.86
CA ARG A 38 6.70 -3.64 -1.22
C ARG A 38 6.90 -2.22 -1.70
N ILE A 39 6.79 -1.25 -0.80
CA ILE A 39 6.91 0.18 -1.07
C ILE A 39 8.26 0.67 -0.56
N GLU A 40 9.22 0.85 -1.49
CA GLU A 40 10.52 1.47 -1.22
C GLU A 40 10.55 2.96 -1.64
N ALA A 41 9.57 3.40 -2.44
CA ALA A 41 9.39 4.79 -2.82
C ALA A 41 9.13 5.68 -1.60
N ARG A 42 9.66 6.91 -1.63
CA ARG A 42 9.48 7.91 -0.55
C ARG A 42 8.77 9.19 -0.94
N SER A 43 8.05 9.15 -2.05
CA SER A 43 7.27 10.25 -2.59
C SER A 43 6.08 9.71 -3.38
N GLY A 44 5.18 10.60 -3.78
CA GLY A 44 4.02 10.21 -4.58
C GLY A 44 2.80 9.84 -3.73
N SER A 45 1.71 9.61 -4.44
CA SER A 45 0.42 9.18 -3.90
C SER A 45 0.02 7.88 -4.56
N ASP A 46 0.40 6.75 -3.95
CA ASP A 46 0.15 5.43 -4.49
C ASP A 46 -1.19 4.87 -4.00
N THR A 47 -1.80 4.02 -4.82
CA THR A 47 -3.02 3.29 -4.48
C THR A 47 -2.83 1.79 -4.69
N ILE A 48 -3.16 1.01 -3.68
CA ILE A 48 -3.02 -0.45 -3.66
C ILE A 48 -4.39 -1.06 -3.44
N PHE A 49 -4.76 -1.98 -4.32
CA PHE A 49 -5.89 -2.87 -4.19
C PHE A 49 -5.35 -4.28 -4.03
N GLY A 50 -5.43 -4.85 -2.81
CA GLY A 50 -5.01 -6.23 -2.55
C GLY A 50 -5.91 -7.20 -3.32
N GLY A 51 -7.20 -7.14 -3.01
CA GLY A 51 -8.21 -7.91 -3.72
C GLY A 51 -8.75 -9.01 -2.82
N SER A 52 -8.72 -10.26 -3.29
CA SER A 52 -9.16 -11.40 -2.49
C SER A 52 -7.97 -12.22 -2.00
N GLY A 53 -7.87 -12.44 -0.70
CA GLY A 53 -6.79 -13.20 -0.10
C GLY A 53 -6.43 -12.57 1.24
N ASN A 54 -5.21 -12.83 1.71
CA ASN A 54 -4.61 -12.11 2.83
C ASN A 54 -3.42 -11.30 2.29
N ASP A 55 -3.65 -10.01 2.08
CA ASP A 55 -2.73 -9.15 1.36
C ASP A 55 -1.90 -8.32 2.33
N THR A 56 -0.65 -8.05 1.94
CA THR A 56 0.34 -7.34 2.77
C THR A 56 0.91 -6.14 2.04
N ALA A 57 0.90 -4.97 2.68
CA ALA A 57 1.68 -3.81 2.24
C ALA A 57 2.90 -3.63 3.15
N GLU A 58 4.11 -3.76 2.59
CA GLU A 58 5.39 -3.60 3.28
C GLU A 58 6.00 -2.23 2.98
N PHE A 59 6.14 -1.40 4.02
CA PHE A 59 6.80 -0.10 3.94
C PHE A 59 8.28 -0.24 4.27
N ALA A 60 9.07 -0.66 3.27
CA ALA A 60 10.46 -1.01 3.42
C ALA A 60 11.31 0.14 4.01
N GLY A 61 11.94 -0.11 5.17
CA GLY A 61 12.78 0.87 5.84
C GLY A 61 12.04 2.07 6.43
N ARG A 62 10.70 1.99 6.57
CA ARG A 62 9.89 2.96 7.30
C ARG A 62 9.48 2.42 8.67
N SER A 63 9.40 3.29 9.65
CA SER A 63 8.81 3.00 10.95
C SER A 63 7.35 3.45 10.95
N PHE A 64 6.50 2.82 11.76
CA PHE A 64 5.14 3.34 11.95
C PHE A 64 5.13 4.76 12.54
N PHE A 65 6.19 5.18 13.25
CA PHE A 65 6.34 6.57 13.70
C PHE A 65 6.42 7.59 12.56
N ASP A 66 6.73 7.15 11.33
CA ASP A 66 6.73 8.02 10.15
C ASP A 66 5.31 8.34 9.66
N VAL A 67 4.29 7.60 10.12
CA VAL A 67 2.87 7.82 9.78
C VAL A 67 2.33 8.99 10.60
N ALA A 68 2.06 10.10 9.92
CA ALA A 68 1.51 11.31 10.52
C ALA A 68 0.01 11.18 10.81
N LYS A 69 -0.73 10.47 9.95
CA LYS A 69 -2.19 10.26 10.08
C LYS A 69 -2.62 9.05 9.27
N ILE A 70 -3.69 8.38 9.70
CA ILE A 70 -4.43 7.42 8.88
C ILE A 70 -5.84 7.94 8.71
N ASP A 71 -6.26 8.12 7.45
CA ASP A 71 -7.64 8.39 7.08
C ASP A 71 -8.35 7.09 6.71
N VAL A 72 -9.62 6.98 7.11
CA VAL A 72 -10.44 5.79 6.87
C VAL A 72 -11.67 6.21 6.08
N ASP A 73 -11.82 5.67 4.87
CA ASP A 73 -13.01 5.81 4.06
C ASP A 73 -13.74 4.47 4.00
N ALA A 74 -14.74 4.32 4.88
CA ALA A 74 -15.57 3.11 4.93
C ALA A 74 -16.40 2.92 3.65
N SER A 75 -16.73 3.99 2.91
CA SER A 75 -17.54 3.87 1.69
C SER A 75 -16.80 3.15 0.57
N THR A 76 -15.47 3.24 0.58
CA THR A 76 -14.59 2.57 -0.37
C THR A 76 -13.76 1.46 0.27
N SER A 77 -13.96 1.18 1.56
CA SER A 77 -13.10 0.27 2.34
C SER A 77 -11.61 0.59 2.23
N THR A 78 -11.26 1.88 2.24
CA THR A 78 -9.88 2.35 2.02
C THR A 78 -9.28 2.92 3.30
N TYR A 79 -8.04 2.55 3.58
CA TYR A 79 -7.17 3.22 4.54
C TYR A 79 -6.14 4.06 3.77
N THR A 80 -6.07 5.36 4.04
CA THR A 80 -5.04 6.22 3.48
C THR A 80 -4.03 6.57 4.55
N LEU A 81 -2.81 6.07 4.38
CA LEU A 81 -1.67 6.43 5.21
C LEU A 81 -1.08 7.74 4.72
N HIS A 82 -0.93 8.70 5.62
CA HIS A 82 -0.22 9.95 5.38
C HIS A 82 1.10 9.91 6.14
N PHE A 83 2.22 9.98 5.42
CA PHE A 83 3.56 10.02 6.01
C PHE A 83 4.02 11.45 6.26
N SER A 84 4.95 11.61 7.21
CA SER A 84 5.53 12.91 7.58
C SER A 84 6.32 13.59 6.44
N ASP A 85 6.78 12.81 5.46
CA ASP A 85 7.45 13.29 4.23
C ASP A 85 6.47 13.65 3.10
N GLN A 86 5.16 13.71 3.40
CA GLN A 86 4.06 13.99 2.47
C GLN A 86 3.75 12.87 1.47
N GLN A 87 4.42 11.71 1.53
CA GLN A 87 3.93 10.54 0.79
C GLN A 87 2.55 10.15 1.33
N THR A 88 1.68 9.70 0.42
CA THR A 88 0.43 9.05 0.80
C THR A 88 0.33 7.68 0.15
N VAL A 89 -0.17 6.69 0.89
CA VAL A 89 -0.48 5.37 0.32
C VAL A 89 -1.89 4.98 0.73
N ALA A 90 -2.77 4.88 -0.25
CA ALA A 90 -4.12 4.38 -0.08
C ALA A 90 -4.11 2.86 -0.28
N VAL A 91 -4.66 2.12 0.67
CA VAL A 91 -4.76 0.66 0.62
C VAL A 91 -6.23 0.23 0.77
N ASN A 92 -6.66 -0.68 -0.09
CA ASN A 92 -7.98 -1.30 -0.10
C ASN A 92 -7.81 -2.82 -0.20
N GLY A 93 -8.57 -3.55 0.61
CA GLY A 93 -8.45 -5.02 0.65
C GLY A 93 -7.05 -5.49 1.04
N VAL A 94 -6.36 -4.76 1.92
CA VAL A 94 -5.07 -5.15 2.51
C VAL A 94 -5.29 -5.41 3.99
N GLU A 95 -4.83 -6.57 4.47
CA GLU A 95 -5.03 -7.01 5.86
C GLU A 95 -3.90 -6.60 6.79
N GLU A 96 -2.66 -6.56 6.29
CA GLU A 96 -1.49 -6.27 7.11
C GLU A 96 -0.61 -5.17 6.52
N LEU A 97 -0.18 -4.26 7.40
CA LEU A 97 0.82 -3.25 7.09
C LEU A 97 2.10 -3.58 7.85
N HIS A 98 3.18 -3.83 7.12
CA HIS A 98 4.46 -4.22 7.67
C HIS A 98 5.40 -3.02 7.68
N PHE A 99 5.76 -2.57 8.88
CA PHE A 99 6.78 -1.55 9.10
C PHE A 99 8.03 -2.20 9.70
N SER A 100 9.14 -1.47 9.66
CA SER A 100 10.42 -1.93 10.22
C SER A 100 10.39 -2.21 11.73
N ASP A 101 9.42 -1.64 12.45
CA ASP A 101 9.30 -1.69 13.91
C ASP A 101 8.05 -2.40 14.41
N GLN A 102 7.05 -2.62 13.55
CA GLN A 102 5.84 -3.38 13.90
C GLN A 102 5.02 -3.82 12.68
N ILE A 103 4.14 -4.78 12.93
CA ILE A 103 3.05 -5.16 12.02
C ILE A 103 1.76 -4.55 12.55
N VAL A 104 0.99 -3.92 11.66
CA VAL A 104 -0.33 -3.36 11.96
C VAL A 104 -1.38 -4.14 11.17
N THR A 105 -2.24 -4.87 11.88
CA THR A 105 -3.40 -5.54 11.27
C THR A 105 -4.53 -4.54 11.09
N LEU A 106 -5.05 -4.44 9.86
CA LEU A 106 -6.17 -3.58 9.54
C LEU A 106 -7.51 -4.29 9.83
N PRO A 107 -8.44 -3.64 10.54
CA PRO A 107 -9.76 -4.21 10.73
C PRO A 107 -10.53 -4.21 9.40
N LYS A 108 -11.41 -5.21 9.21
CA LYS A 108 -12.30 -5.20 8.05
C LYS A 108 -13.29 -4.05 8.16
N LEU A 109 -13.39 -3.25 7.11
CA LEU A 109 -14.40 -2.21 6.96
C LEU A 109 -15.69 -2.84 6.42
N SER A 110 -16.83 -2.39 6.93
CA SER A 110 -18.16 -2.92 6.65
C SER A 110 -18.90 -2.15 5.57
#